data_AF-A5G5V2-F1
#
_entry.id   AF-A5G5V2-F1
#
_cell.length_a   1.000
_cell.length_b   1.000
_cell.length_c   1.000
_cell.angle_alpha   90.00
_cell.angle_beta   90.00
_cell.angle_gamma   90.00
#
_symmetry.space_group_name_H-M   'P 1'
#
loop_
_entity.id
_entity.type
_entity.pdbx_description
1 polymer ?
#
loop_
_entity_poly.entity_id
_entity_poly.type
_entity_poly.pdbx_seq_one_letter_code
_entity_poly.pdbx_strand_id
1 'polypeptide(L)'
;MLIFKLFIALLFSSLFLVFCFQMYQYSITRLREKKQKACLALGIAFSSLGIVGLIYRNSVMIIIGLVLIMLGLRLIAHGLDRIDKKIFIDKFDEDQ
;
A
#
# COMPACT_ATOMS: atom_id res chain seq x y z
N MET A 1 -21.53 16.69 20.39
CA MET A 1 -21.07 16.95 19.00
C MET A 1 -19.74 16.29 18.64
N LEU A 2 -18.83 16.08 19.60
CA LEU A 2 -17.51 15.44 19.37
C LEU A 2 -17.61 13.96 18.97
N ILE A 3 -18.52 13.22 19.62
CA ILE A 3 -18.81 11.80 19.33
C ILE A 3 -19.30 11.62 17.88
N PHE A 4 -20.17 12.49 17.40
CA PHE A 4 -20.72 12.42 16.03
C PHE A 4 -19.64 12.66 14.96
N LYS A 5 -18.74 13.62 15.20
CA LYS A 5 -17.58 13.86 14.32
C LYS A 5 -16.61 12.69 14.30
N LEU A 6 -16.39 12.05 15.45
CA LEU A 6 -15.52 10.89 15.60
C LEU A 6 -16.10 9.66 14.90
N PHE A 7 -17.42 9.46 15.01
CA PHE A 7 -18.14 8.37 14.34
C PHE A 7 -18.09 8.50 12.81
N ILE A 8 -18.28 9.71 12.28
CA ILE A 8 -18.15 9.99 10.84
C ILE A 8 -16.72 9.73 10.37
N ALA A 9 -15.71 10.19 11.12
CA ALA A 9 -14.32 9.96 10.77
C ALA A 9 -13.96 8.46 10.75
N LEU A 10 -14.51 7.68 11.67
CA LEU A 10 -14.30 6.24 11.77
C LEU A 10 -14.98 5.49 10.61
N LEU A 11 -16.21 5.87 10.24
CA LEU A 11 -16.93 5.33 9.08
C LEU A 11 -16.22 5.63 7.76
N PHE A 12 -15.74 6.87 7.60
CA PHE A 12 -15.03 7.26 6.37
C PHE A 12 -13.68 6.55 6.28
N SER A 13 -12.97 6.43 7.41
CA SER A 13 -11.72 5.68 7.49
C SER A 13 -11.90 4.19 7.18
N SER A 14 -12.97 3.55 7.66
CA SER A 14 -13.20 2.13 7.41
C SER A 14 -13.51 1.85 5.94
N LEU A 15 -14.33 2.69 5.31
CA LEU A 15 -14.60 2.62 3.86
C LEU A 15 -13.31 2.83 3.06
N PHE A 16 -12.49 3.79 3.46
CA PHE A 16 -11.20 4.05 2.82
C PHE A 16 -10.26 2.85 2.94
N LEU A 17 -10.19 2.20 4.11
CA LEU A 17 -9.40 0.98 4.32
C LEU A 17 -9.87 -0.18 3.45
N VAL A 18 -11.18 -0.39 3.33
CA VAL A 18 -11.75 -1.44 2.45
C VAL A 18 -11.40 -1.17 1.00
N PHE A 19 -11.47 0.09 0.55
CA PHE A 19 -11.05 0.49 -0.79
C PHE A 19 -9.55 0.22 -1.03
N CYS A 20 -8.70 0.58 -0.06
CA CYS A 20 -7.26 0.29 -0.10
C CYS A 20 -6.99 -1.21 -0.23
N PHE A 21 -7.75 -2.02 0.50
CA PHE A 21 -7.64 -3.48 0.48
C PHE A 21 -8.12 -4.10 -0.84
N GLN A 22 -9.18 -3.56 -1.45
CA GLN A 22 -9.61 -3.98 -2.79
C GLN A 22 -8.55 -3.65 -3.84
N MET A 23 -7.96 -2.46 -3.79
CA MET A 23 -6.87 -2.05 -4.68
C MET A 23 -5.63 -2.93 -4.50
N TYR A 24 -5.34 -3.36 -3.26
CA TYR A 24 -4.29 -4.33 -2.95
C TYR A 24 -4.53 -5.68 -3.63
N GLN A 25 -5.69 -6.30 -3.42
CA GLN A 25 -6.07 -7.58 -4.03
C GLN A 25 -6.11 -7.49 -5.56
N TYR A 26 -6.61 -6.38 -6.09
CA TYR A 26 -6.65 -6.11 -7.53
C TYR A 26 -5.25 -6.04 -8.14
N SER A 27 -4.32 -5.33 -7.48
CA SER A 27 -2.91 -5.27 -7.91
C SER A 27 -2.26 -6.66 -7.90
N ILE A 28 -2.59 -7.49 -6.91
CA ILE A 28 -2.08 -8.87 -6.77
C ILE A 28 -2.72 -9.85 -7.77
N THR A 29 -3.73 -9.47 -8.54
CA THR A 29 -4.38 -10.40 -9.49
C THR A 29 -3.92 -10.21 -10.95
N ARG A 30 -3.31 -9.08 -11.32
CA ARG A 30 -2.90 -8.77 -12.72
C ARG A 30 -1.62 -9.48 -13.24
N LEU A 31 -1.46 -9.48 -14.58
CA LEU A 31 -0.35 -10.05 -15.37
C LEU A 31 1.06 -9.56 -14.94
N ARG A 32 2.04 -10.49 -14.90
CA ARG A 32 3.37 -10.39 -14.24
C ARG A 32 4.11 -9.05 -14.33
N GLU A 33 4.31 -8.47 -15.51
CA GLU A 33 5.17 -7.27 -15.64
C GLU A 33 4.49 -5.96 -15.21
N LYS A 34 3.23 -5.75 -15.60
CA LYS A 34 2.47 -4.55 -15.21
C LYS A 34 2.13 -4.57 -13.72
N LYS A 35 2.07 -5.76 -13.12
CA LYS A 35 1.82 -6.01 -11.70
C LYS A 35 2.83 -5.33 -10.79
N GLN A 36 4.11 -5.37 -11.17
CA GLN A 36 5.20 -4.93 -10.32
C GLN A 36 5.27 -3.40 -10.23
N LYS A 37 5.20 -2.72 -11.37
CA LYS A 37 5.12 -1.25 -11.42
C LYS A 37 3.87 -0.73 -10.71
N ALA A 38 2.73 -1.41 -10.86
CA ALA A 38 1.50 -1.05 -10.17
C ALA A 38 1.59 -1.28 -8.65
N CYS A 39 2.18 -2.39 -8.20
CA CYS A 39 2.36 -2.70 -6.77
C CYS A 39 3.32 -1.71 -6.10
N LEU A 40 4.43 -1.35 -6.77
CA LEU A 40 5.35 -0.34 -6.29
C LEU A 40 4.70 1.05 -6.23
N ALA A 41 4.00 1.46 -7.28
CA ALA A 41 3.31 2.75 -7.33
C ALA A 41 2.21 2.87 -6.27
N LEU A 42 1.39 1.81 -6.09
CA LEU A 42 0.37 1.76 -5.04
C LEU A 42 0.99 1.73 -3.63
N GLY A 43 2.09 1.01 -3.44
CA GLY A 43 2.80 0.98 -2.18
C GLY A 43 3.38 2.35 -1.79
N ILE A 44 3.98 3.08 -2.75
CA ILE A 44 4.46 4.45 -2.54
C ILE A 44 3.29 5.39 -2.24
N ALA A 45 2.16 5.26 -2.95
CA ALA A 45 0.97 6.07 -2.71
C ALA A 45 0.35 5.84 -1.32
N PHE A 46 0.29 4.59 -0.84
CA PHE A 46 -0.20 4.30 0.51
C PHE A 46 0.75 4.79 1.60
N SER A 47 2.06 4.64 1.40
CA SER A 47 3.06 5.14 2.33
C SER A 47 3.02 6.67 2.42
N SER A 48 2.91 7.39 1.30
CA SER A 48 2.83 8.86 1.31
C SER A 48 1.55 9.37 1.96
N LEU A 49 0.41 8.75 1.70
CA LEU A 49 -0.86 9.07 2.37
C LEU A 49 -0.80 8.80 3.88
N GLY A 50 -0.15 7.71 4.30
CA GLY A 50 0.02 7.42 5.72
C GLY A 50 0.94 8.40 6.44
N ILE A 51 1.99 8.90 5.77
CA ILE A 51 2.87 9.97 6.29
C ILE A 51 2.08 11.28 6.45
N VAL A 52 1.22 11.63 5.50
CA VAL A 52 0.32 12.79 5.63
C VAL A 52 -0.62 12.61 6.83
N GLY A 53 -1.12 11.40 7.06
CA GLY A 53 -1.95 11.06 8.23
C GLY A 53 -1.23 11.26 9.58
N LEU A 54 0.08 11.01 9.64
CA LEU A 54 0.89 11.19 10.85
C LEU A 54 1.11 12.66 11.23
N ILE A 55 1.05 13.59 10.27
CA ILE A 55 1.18 15.03 10.51
C ILE A 55 -0.03 15.58 11.30
N TYR A 56 -1.18 14.91 11.21
CA TYR A 56 -2.36 15.31 11.95
C TYR A 56 -2.24 14.96 13.44
N ARG A 57 -2.51 15.96 14.29
CA ARG A 57 -2.48 15.86 15.76
C ARG A 57 -3.71 15.12 16.34
N ASN A 58 -4.21 14.11 15.63
CA ASN A 58 -5.35 13.28 16.04
C ASN A 58 -4.87 11.83 16.16
N SER A 59 -4.99 11.26 17.37
CA SER A 59 -4.58 9.89 17.70
C SER A 59 -5.17 8.84 16.77
N VAL A 60 -6.41 9.04 16.30
CA VAL A 60 -7.07 8.14 15.35
C VAL A 60 -6.40 8.19 13.97
N MET A 61 -6.07 9.40 13.49
CA MET A 61 -5.38 9.60 12.20
C MET A 61 -3.96 9.05 12.22
N ILE A 62 -3.28 9.13 13.36
CA ILE A 62 -1.94 8.55 13.56
C ILE A 62 -1.99 7.03 13.41
N ILE A 63 -2.94 6.35 14.04
CA ILE A 63 -3.08 4.88 13.95
C ILE A 63 -3.40 4.46 12.52
N ILE A 64 -4.34 5.16 11.86
CA ILE A 64 -4.70 4.89 10.46
C ILE A 64 -3.51 5.13 9.53
N GLY A 65 -2.78 6.22 9.74
CA GLY A 65 -1.57 6.55 8.98
C GLY A 65 -0.49 5.48 9.13
N LEU A 66 -0.30 4.95 10.34
CA LEU A 66 0.62 3.85 10.61
C LEU A 66 0.22 2.58 9.85
N VAL A 67 -1.06 2.22 9.87
CA VAL A 67 -1.58 1.05 9.13
C VAL A 67 -1.39 1.21 7.62
N LEU A 68 -1.63 2.40 7.09
CA LEU A 68 -1.40 2.73 5.67
C LEU A 68 0.08 2.59 5.29
N ILE A 69 1.00 3.04 6.14
CA ILE A 69 2.44 2.87 5.93
C ILE A 69 2.84 1.39 5.97
N MET A 70 2.35 0.62 6.94
CA MET A 70 2.64 -0.81 7.01
C MET A 70 2.14 -1.56 5.77
N LEU A 71 0.93 -1.24 5.30
CA LEU A 71 0.41 -1.79 4.05
C LEU A 71 1.25 -1.34 2.85
N GLY A 72 1.55 -0.05 2.73
CA GLY A 72 2.37 0.50 1.65
C GLY A 72 3.74 -0.17 1.55
N LEU A 73 4.45 -0.30 2.67
CA LEU A 73 5.73 -1.01 2.74
C LEU A 73 5.60 -2.49 2.38
N ARG A 74 4.50 -3.16 2.76
CA ARG A 74 4.25 -4.55 2.38
C ARG A 74 4.05 -4.71 0.87
N LEU A 75 3.35 -3.78 0.22
CA LEU A 75 3.24 -3.75 -1.26
C LEU A 75 4.59 -3.52 -1.92
N ILE A 76 5.39 -2.58 -1.40
CA ILE A 76 6.73 -2.28 -1.94
C ILE A 76 7.62 -3.51 -1.82
N ALA A 77 7.66 -4.15 -0.66
CA ALA A 77 8.44 -5.36 -0.43
C ALA A 77 8.01 -6.50 -1.38
N HIS A 78 6.71 -6.71 -1.55
CA HIS A 78 6.21 -7.72 -2.49
C HIS A 78 6.52 -7.39 -3.97
N GLY A 79 6.61 -6.10 -4.30
CA GLY A 79 7.05 -5.64 -5.61
C GLY A 79 8.56 -5.79 -5.83
N LEU A 80 9.38 -5.54 -4.80
CA LEU A 80 10.84 -5.62 -4.83
C LEU A 80 11.36 -7.06 -4.79
N ASP A 81 10.74 -7.95 -4.02
CA ASP A 81 11.12 -9.37 -3.90
C ASP A 81 11.15 -10.09 -5.28
N ARG A 82 10.36 -9.58 -6.25
CA ARG A 82 10.40 -10.06 -7.63
C ARG A 82 11.44 -9.37 -8.53
N ILE A 83 11.90 -8.16 -8.21
CA ILE A 83 12.97 -7.48 -8.97
C ILE A 83 14.25 -8.29 -8.88
N ASP A 84 14.60 -8.70 -7.66
CA ASP A 84 15.84 -9.41 -7.38
C ASP A 84 15.87 -10.77 -8.10
N LYS A 85 14.74 -11.48 -8.12
CA LYS A 85 14.59 -12.72 -8.88
C LYS A 85 14.60 -12.55 -10.40
N LYS A 86 14.06 -11.45 -10.95
CA LYS A 86 14.04 -11.24 -12.40
C LYS A 86 15.44 -10.97 -12.94
N ILE A 87 16.24 -10.20 -12.20
CA ILE A 87 17.66 -9.97 -12.51
C ILE A 87 18.42 -11.31 -12.51
N PHE A 88 18.10 -12.19 -11.55
CA PHE A 88 18.70 -13.53 -11.49
C PHE A 88 18.30 -14.43 -12.66
N ILE A 89 17.03 -14.43 -13.08
CA ILE A 89 16.55 -15.30 -14.16
C ILE A 89 17.04 -14.82 -15.54
N ASP A 90 16.99 -13.52 -15.82
CA ASP A 90 17.52 -12.96 -17.09
C ASP A 90 19.02 -13.25 -17.25
N LYS A 91 19.78 -13.32 -16.15
CA LYS A 91 21.21 -13.66 -16.19
C LYS A 91 21.49 -15.13 -16.54
N PHE A 92 20.58 -16.04 -16.22
CA PHE A 92 20.73 -17.46 -16.56
C PHE A 92 20.32 -17.78 -18.01
N ASP A 93 19.46 -16.96 -18.63
CA ASP A 93 19.06 -17.12 -20.03
C ASP A 93 20.12 -16.57 -21.01
N GLU A 94 21.02 -15.67 -20.57
CA GLU A 94 22.15 -15.19 -21.40
C GLU A 94 23.38 -16.11 -21.37
N ASP A 95 23.44 -17.04 -20.40
CA ASP A 95 24.56 -17.98 -20.20
C ASP A 95 24.29 -19.37 -20.83
N GLN A 96 23.28 -19.52 -21.70
CA GLN A 96 22.96 -20.75 -22.46
C GLN A 96 23.08 -20.54 -23.98
#